data_AF-A0A5R2MXX6-F1
#
_entry.id   AF-A0A5R2MXX6-F1
#
_cell.length_a   1.000
_cell.length_b   1.000
_cell.length_c   1.000
_cell.angle_alpha   90.00
_cell.angle_beta   90.00
_cell.angle_gamma   90.00
#
_symmetry.space_group_name_H-M   'P 1'
#
loop_
_entity.id
_entity.type
_entity.pdbx_description
1 polymer ?
#
loop_
_entity_poly.entity_id
_entity_poly.type
_entity_poly.pdbx_seq_one_letter_code
_entity_poly.pdbx_strand_id
1 'polypeptide(L)'
;PLGEMLERTLIELAKPALEAKQPVKIEVDIRNVDRSTGAMLSGEVAKRFKHKGLREDTIQVKLTGTAGQSFGAFLARGVSFELVGAGNDYVGKGLSGGRIVIRPPQEARIVAADSII
;
A
#
# COMPACT_ATOMS: atom_id res chain seq x y z
N PRO A 1 16.14 -10.53 -0.93
CA PRO A 1 16.17 -9.10 -1.34
C PRO A 1 15.34 -8.24 -0.36
N LEU A 2 15.78 -7.03 0.01
CA LEU A 2 15.17 -6.25 1.10
C LEU A 2 13.65 -5.98 0.92
N GLY A 3 13.18 -5.70 -0.31
CA GLY A 3 11.76 -5.43 -0.57
C GLY A 3 10.82 -6.62 -0.33
N GLU A 4 11.30 -7.85 -0.34
CA GLU A 4 10.47 -9.02 0.00
C GLU A 4 10.09 -9.05 1.49
N MET A 5 10.89 -8.41 2.35
CA MET A 5 10.64 -8.46 3.79
C MET A 5 9.38 -7.67 4.16
N LEU A 6 9.22 -6.45 3.63
CA LEU A 6 8.04 -5.63 3.90
C LEU A 6 6.76 -6.28 3.36
N GLU A 7 6.79 -6.85 2.16
CA GLU A 7 5.63 -7.55 1.59
C GLU A 7 5.17 -8.73 2.44
N ARG A 8 6.11 -9.54 2.94
CA ARG A 8 5.80 -10.66 3.84
C ARG A 8 5.19 -10.15 5.14
N THR A 9 5.75 -9.09 5.72
CA THR A 9 5.18 -8.45 6.91
C THR A 9 3.75 -7.97 6.68
N LEU A 10 3.47 -7.30 5.55
CA LEU A 10 2.11 -6.84 5.24
C LEU A 10 1.12 -8.00 5.10
N ILE A 11 1.51 -9.10 4.46
CA ILE A 11 0.66 -10.30 4.33
C ILE A 11 0.38 -10.92 5.71
N GLU A 12 1.41 -11.06 6.54
CA GLU A 12 1.28 -11.62 7.88
C GLU A 12 0.34 -10.78 8.76
N LEU A 13 0.50 -9.46 8.75
CA LEU A 13 -0.37 -8.55 9.49
C LEU A 13 -1.80 -8.49 8.92
N ALA A 14 -1.97 -8.77 7.62
CA ALA A 14 -3.27 -8.81 6.96
C ALA A 14 -4.02 -10.14 7.11
N LYS A 15 -3.45 -11.15 7.79
CA LYS A 15 -4.09 -12.47 7.97
C LYS A 15 -5.54 -12.41 8.46
N PRO A 16 -5.92 -11.59 9.47
CA PRO A 16 -7.33 -11.52 9.91
C PRO A 16 -8.29 -11.08 8.78
N ALA A 17 -7.84 -10.19 7.89
CA ALA A 17 -8.60 -9.77 6.73
C ALA A 17 -8.63 -10.84 5.62
N LEU A 18 -7.50 -11.52 5.40
CA LEU A 18 -7.39 -12.54 4.36
C LEU A 18 -8.15 -13.83 4.70
N GLU A 19 -8.25 -14.18 5.98
CA GLU A 19 -8.86 -15.43 6.45
C GLU A 19 -10.31 -15.24 6.89
N ALA A 20 -10.59 -14.16 7.63
CA ALA A 20 -11.90 -13.91 8.25
C ALA A 20 -12.61 -12.66 7.71
N LYS A 21 -12.03 -11.96 6.72
CA LYS A 21 -12.56 -10.69 6.16
C LYS A 21 -12.76 -9.61 7.23
N GLN A 22 -11.98 -9.68 8.32
CA GLN A 22 -12.02 -8.71 9.39
C GLN A 22 -11.25 -7.45 8.96
N PRO A 23 -11.77 -6.24 9.23
CA PRO A 23 -11.03 -5.02 8.98
C PRO A 23 -9.74 -4.97 9.80
N VAL A 24 -8.62 -4.61 9.16
CA VAL A 24 -7.31 -4.44 9.79
C VAL A 24 -6.72 -3.08 9.45
N LYS A 25 -5.96 -2.52 10.40
CA LYS A 25 -5.16 -1.32 10.23
C LYS A 25 -3.71 -1.65 10.54
N ILE A 26 -2.82 -1.29 9.64
CA ILE A 26 -1.40 -1.60 9.68
C ILE A 26 -0.63 -0.29 9.57
N GLU A 27 0.36 -0.07 10.44
CA GLU A 27 1.27 1.07 10.35
C GLU A 27 2.71 0.56 10.26
N VAL A 28 3.44 1.02 9.23
CA VAL A 28 4.83 0.60 8.97
C VAL A 28 5.65 1.73 8.38
N ASP A 29 6.98 1.66 8.53
CA ASP A 29 7.91 2.53 7.81
C ASP A 29 8.21 1.95 6.42
N ILE A 30 8.52 2.83 5.47
CA ILE A 30 8.90 2.46 4.10
C ILE A 30 10.12 3.25 3.63
N ARG A 31 11.00 2.59 2.87
CA ARG A 31 12.18 3.19 2.25
C ARG A 31 12.17 2.97 0.75
N ASN A 32 12.94 3.77 0.01
CA ASN A 32 12.97 3.73 -1.45
C ASN A 32 13.44 2.38 -2.03
N VAL A 33 14.14 1.57 -1.23
CA VAL A 33 14.54 0.19 -1.59
C VAL A 33 13.38 -0.80 -1.53
N ASP A 34 12.29 -0.45 -0.85
CA ASP A 34 11.06 -1.23 -0.75
C ASP A 34 10.22 -0.96 -2.00
N ARG A 35 10.47 -1.75 -3.05
CA ARG A 35 9.82 -1.65 -4.35
C ARG A 35 8.60 -2.54 -4.42
N SER A 36 7.64 -2.15 -5.26
CA SER A 36 6.42 -2.92 -5.53
C SER A 36 5.59 -3.22 -4.28
N THR A 37 5.70 -2.39 -3.23
CA THR A 37 4.96 -2.60 -1.98
C THR A 37 3.47 -2.67 -2.25
N GLY A 38 2.80 -3.69 -1.71
CA GLY A 38 1.39 -4.02 -1.91
C GLY A 38 1.11 -5.01 -3.03
N ALA A 39 2.07 -5.32 -3.90
CA ALA A 39 1.82 -6.22 -5.03
C ALA A 39 1.56 -7.68 -4.59
N MET A 40 2.34 -8.21 -3.64
CA MET A 40 2.12 -9.57 -3.14
C MET A 40 0.85 -9.64 -2.30
N LEU A 41 0.60 -8.64 -1.44
CA LEU A 41 -0.64 -8.52 -0.67
C LEU A 41 -1.87 -8.49 -1.58
N SER A 42 -1.81 -7.68 -2.65
CA SER A 42 -2.85 -7.64 -3.67
C SER A 42 -3.06 -8.99 -4.33
N GLY A 43 -1.97 -9.70 -4.67
CA GLY A 43 -2.01 -11.07 -5.18
C GLY A 43 -2.72 -12.04 -4.23
N GLU A 44 -2.48 -11.93 -2.92
CA GLU A 44 -3.15 -12.76 -1.91
C GLU A 44 -4.67 -12.47 -1.84
N VAL A 45 -5.09 -11.21 -1.95
CA VAL A 45 -6.51 -10.81 -2.05
C VAL A 45 -7.13 -11.38 -3.34
N ALA A 46 -6.47 -11.18 -4.48
CA ALA A 46 -6.97 -11.64 -5.78
C ALA A 46 -7.08 -13.17 -5.86
N LYS A 47 -6.12 -13.92 -5.30
CA LYS A 47 -6.16 -15.39 -5.26
C LYS A 47 -7.41 -15.90 -4.53
N ARG A 48 -7.74 -15.31 -3.37
CA ARG A 48 -8.85 -15.72 -2.49
C ARG A 48 -10.20 -15.20 -2.94
N PHE A 49 -10.28 -13.92 -3.31
CA PHE A 49 -11.56 -13.24 -3.51
C PHE A 49 -11.83 -12.85 -4.96
N LYS A 50 -10.90 -13.16 -5.87
CA LYS A 50 -10.96 -12.81 -7.29
C LYS A 50 -11.19 -11.30 -7.46
N HIS A 51 -11.78 -10.90 -8.58
CA HIS A 51 -12.03 -9.49 -8.88
C HIS A 51 -13.04 -8.81 -7.92
N LYS A 52 -13.90 -9.59 -7.24
CA LYS A 52 -14.84 -9.03 -6.24
C LYS A 52 -14.11 -8.37 -5.07
N GLY A 53 -12.92 -8.87 -4.73
CA GLY A 53 -12.07 -8.37 -3.67
C GLY A 53 -12.75 -8.41 -2.30
N LEU A 54 -12.29 -7.54 -1.41
CA LEU A 54 -12.86 -7.31 -0.09
C LEU A 54 -13.81 -6.10 -0.10
N ARG A 55 -14.50 -5.87 1.02
CA ARG A 55 -15.16 -4.57 1.24
C ARG A 55 -14.11 -3.47 1.24
N GLU A 56 -14.50 -2.27 0.86
CA GLU A 56 -13.61 -1.10 0.91
C GLU A 56 -12.99 -0.94 2.31
N ASP A 57 -11.71 -0.52 2.35
CA ASP A 57 -10.96 -0.28 3.57
C ASP A 57 -10.88 -1.48 4.55
N THR A 58 -11.07 -2.72 4.07
CA THR A 58 -10.89 -3.92 4.89
C THR A 58 -9.41 -4.09 5.28
N ILE A 59 -8.47 -3.73 4.41
CA ILE A 59 -7.05 -3.68 4.73
C ILE A 59 -6.57 -2.25 4.54
N GLN A 60 -6.34 -1.55 5.64
CA GLN A 60 -5.78 -0.20 5.64
C GLN A 60 -4.32 -0.26 6.05
N VAL A 61 -3.44 0.27 5.21
CA VAL A 61 -2.00 0.34 5.50
C VAL A 61 -1.57 1.79 5.43
N LYS A 62 -1.10 2.32 6.56
CA LYS A 62 -0.43 3.60 6.65
C LYS A 62 1.07 3.38 6.61
N LEU A 63 1.75 4.05 5.69
CA LEU A 63 3.18 3.97 5.48
C LEU A 63 3.81 5.34 5.69
N THR A 64 4.96 5.39 6.35
CA THR A 64 5.71 6.65 6.56
C THR A 64 7.09 6.53 5.93
N GLY A 65 7.46 7.51 5.09
CA GLY A 65 8.77 7.57 4.43
C GLY A 65 8.71 7.73 2.92
N THR A 66 9.71 7.20 2.21
CA THR A 66 9.78 7.29 0.74
C THR A 66 9.53 5.92 0.13
N ALA A 67 8.45 5.76 -0.63
CA ALA A 67 8.14 4.50 -1.28
C ALA A 67 9.01 4.28 -2.52
N GLY A 68 9.48 3.04 -2.72
CA GLY A 68 10.21 2.65 -3.92
C GLY A 68 9.34 2.63 -5.17
N GLN A 69 9.96 2.31 -6.30
CA GLN A 69 9.26 2.19 -7.58
C GLN A 69 8.11 1.19 -7.51
N SER A 70 7.04 1.45 -8.27
CA SER A 70 5.85 0.58 -8.37
C SER A 70 5.07 0.43 -7.06
N PHE A 71 5.12 1.42 -6.17
CA PHE A 71 4.32 1.45 -4.95
C PHE A 71 2.82 1.28 -5.25
N GLY A 72 2.16 0.32 -4.59
CA GLY A 72 0.75 -0.01 -4.82
C GLY A 72 0.46 -0.58 -6.21
N ALA A 73 1.44 -1.22 -6.86
CA ALA A 73 1.20 -1.88 -8.14
C ALA A 73 0.13 -2.97 -8.01
N PHE A 74 -0.81 -2.96 -8.96
CA PHE A 74 -1.94 -3.88 -9.05
C PHE A 74 -2.84 -3.94 -7.81
N LEU A 75 -2.84 -2.90 -6.96
CA LEU A 75 -3.53 -2.93 -5.66
C LEU A 75 -5.01 -3.31 -5.81
N ALA A 76 -5.42 -4.36 -5.10
CA ALA A 76 -6.74 -4.97 -5.23
C ALA A 76 -7.82 -4.24 -4.42
N ARG A 77 -9.06 -4.38 -4.86
CA ARG A 77 -10.24 -3.88 -4.16
C ARG A 77 -10.31 -4.33 -2.70
N GLY A 78 -10.48 -3.33 -1.82
CA GLY A 78 -10.54 -3.49 -0.37
C GLY A 78 -9.19 -3.32 0.34
N VAL A 79 -8.11 -3.06 -0.41
CA VAL A 79 -6.82 -2.62 0.14
C VAL A 79 -6.65 -1.12 -0.10
N SER A 80 -6.29 -0.41 0.95
CA SER A 80 -6.13 1.04 0.97
C SER A 80 -4.81 1.44 1.58
N PHE A 81 -3.99 2.14 0.80
CA PHE A 81 -2.68 2.64 1.21
C PHE A 81 -2.73 4.14 1.46
N GLU A 82 -2.21 4.58 2.59
CA GLU A 82 -1.91 5.98 2.90
C GLU A 82 -0.41 6.12 3.09
N LEU A 83 0.26 6.86 2.21
CA LEU A 83 1.68 7.17 2.33
C LEU A 83 1.84 8.61 2.84
N VAL A 84 2.42 8.74 4.02
CA VAL A 84 2.90 10.01 4.57
C VAL A 84 4.37 10.17 4.17
N GLY A 85 4.60 10.95 3.13
CA GLY A 85 5.91 11.09 2.50
C GLY A 85 5.80 11.22 0.99
N ALA A 86 6.63 10.47 0.25
CA ALA A 86 6.78 10.60 -1.20
C ALA A 86 6.93 9.23 -1.89
N GLY A 87 6.44 9.09 -3.13
CA GLY A 87 6.59 7.91 -3.96
C GLY A 87 7.54 8.13 -5.13
N ASN A 88 8.29 7.10 -5.52
CA ASN A 88 9.04 7.11 -6.79
C ASN A 88 8.14 6.69 -7.96
N ASP A 89 8.72 6.46 -9.14
CA ASP A 89 7.99 6.14 -10.37
C ASP A 89 7.00 4.97 -10.24
N TYR A 90 5.96 5.01 -11.08
CA TYR A 90 4.98 3.94 -11.25
C TYR A 90 4.07 3.67 -10.04
N VAL A 91 3.82 4.68 -9.21
CA VAL A 91 2.75 4.62 -8.20
C VAL A 91 1.45 4.13 -8.85
N GLY A 92 0.82 3.12 -8.25
CA GLY A 92 -0.46 2.61 -8.71
C GLY A 92 -0.42 1.96 -10.10
N LYS A 93 0.76 1.50 -10.57
CA LYS A 93 0.88 0.78 -11.85
C LYS A 93 -0.16 -0.35 -11.94
N GLY A 94 -1.07 -0.25 -12.91
CA GLY A 94 -2.11 -1.25 -13.12
C GLY A 94 -3.10 -1.39 -11.96
N LEU A 95 -3.39 -0.32 -11.22
CA LEU A 95 -4.32 -0.28 -10.10
C LEU A 95 -5.62 -1.05 -10.39
N SER A 96 -6.03 -1.95 -9.48
CA SER A 96 -7.11 -2.93 -9.69
C SER A 96 -8.20 -2.81 -8.63
N GLY A 97 -8.64 -1.58 -8.39
CA GLY A 97 -9.73 -1.25 -7.47
C GLY A 97 -9.31 -0.98 -6.02
N GLY A 98 -8.02 -1.05 -5.70
CA GLY A 98 -7.47 -0.53 -4.44
C GLY A 98 -7.43 1.00 -4.41
N ARG A 99 -7.16 1.56 -3.23
CA ARG A 99 -7.06 3.01 -3.01
C ARG A 99 -5.65 3.39 -2.58
N ILE A 100 -5.11 4.47 -3.12
CA ILE A 100 -3.80 5.03 -2.73
C ILE A 100 -3.99 6.52 -2.44
N VAL A 101 -3.49 6.96 -1.28
CA VAL A 101 -3.38 8.37 -0.91
C VAL A 101 -1.91 8.63 -0.59
N ILE A 102 -1.34 9.68 -1.17
CA ILE A 102 0.00 10.14 -0.83
C ILE A 102 -0.10 11.60 -0.40
N ARG A 103 0.50 11.93 0.74
CA ARG A 103 0.53 13.29 1.27
C ARG A 103 1.86 13.58 1.96
N PRO A 104 2.35 14.82 1.94
CA PRO A 104 3.55 15.16 2.70
C PRO A 104 3.31 15.00 4.21
N PRO A 105 4.38 14.86 5.01
CA PRO A 105 4.32 14.98 6.47
C PRO A 105 3.69 16.32 6.88
N GLN A 106 3.01 16.35 8.03
CA GLN A 106 2.30 17.54 8.49
C GLN A 106 3.25 18.71 8.79
N GLU A 107 4.46 18.39 9.20
CA GLU A 107 5.56 19.30 9.50
C GLU A 107 6.30 19.82 8.25
N ALA A 108 5.96 19.32 7.05
CA ALA A 108 6.63 19.72 5.82
C ALA A 108 6.34 21.19 5.50
N ARG A 109 7.39 21.99 5.36
CA ARG A 109 7.31 23.42 5.01
C ARG A 109 7.28 23.62 3.49
N ILE A 110 6.42 22.88 2.81
CA ILE A 110 6.25 22.93 1.35
C ILE A 110 4.82 23.30 1.00
N VAL A 111 4.63 23.94 -0.15
CA VAL A 111 3.31 24.05 -0.78
C VAL A 111 3.10 22.78 -1.59
N ALA A 112 2.15 21.95 -1.15
CA ALA A 112 1.95 20.61 -1.73
C ALA A 112 1.66 20.66 -3.24
N ALA A 113 0.96 21.70 -3.71
CA ALA A 113 0.64 21.86 -5.13
C ALA A 113 1.85 22.23 -6.02
N ASP A 114 2.92 22.77 -5.41
CA ASP A 114 4.10 23.26 -6.12
C ASP A 114 5.31 22.30 -6.00
N SER A 115 5.11 21.16 -5.33
CA SER A 115 6.18 20.21 -4.99
C SER A 115 5.89 18.83 -5.56
N ILE A 116 6.94 18.13 -6.00
CA ILE A 116 6.84 16.73 -6.42
C ILE A 116 6.61 15.85 -5.19
N ILE A 117 5.76 14.84 -5.35
CA ILE A 117 5.36 13.88 -4.32
C ILE A 117 5.58 12.46 -4.78
#